data_AF-A0A377L8X3-F1
#
_entry.id   AF-A0A377L8X3-F1
#
_cell.length_a   1.000
_cell.length_b   1.000
_cell.length_c   1.000
_cell.angle_alpha   90.00
_cell.angle_beta   90.00
_cell.angle_gamma   90.00
#
_symmetry.space_group_name_H-M   'P 1'
#
loop_
_entity.id
_entity.type
_entity.pdbx_description
1 polymer ?
#
loop_
_entity_poly.entity_id
_entity_poly.type
_entity_poly.pdbx_seq_one_letter_code
_entity_poly.pdbx_strand_id
1 'polypeptide(L)'
;MQTRFDQYRRLLTIAEAGLLYGKDVFDKERYEELRTIALELLSGIGTETSAELFRLTEQNEGYPTPKIDVRAYIKQEDKVLLIEDKKTKEWALPGGFAEVGLSPKENIEKEVEEETGLIVTADKLLAVFDTNVRKDVPQLFQYYKLVFSCTILAGSFVENSETSNSAFFALDELPPLSIKRTTKEQLAILANGPLPYFD
;
A
#
# COMPACT_ATOMS: atom_id res chain seq x y z
N MET A 1 -14.14 -17.87 -4.13
CA MET A 1 -15.48 -17.42 -3.72
C MET A 1 -15.33 -16.01 -3.17
N GLN A 2 -16.17 -15.04 -3.60
CA GLN A 2 -16.04 -13.64 -3.16
C GLN A 2 -16.46 -13.52 -1.69
N THR A 3 -15.66 -12.84 -0.86
CA THR A 3 -15.95 -12.71 0.58
C THR A 3 -17.02 -11.65 0.83
N ARG A 4 -17.70 -11.70 1.98
CA ARG A 4 -18.62 -10.62 2.41
C ARG A 4 -17.91 -9.26 2.43
N PHE A 5 -16.65 -9.23 2.87
CA PHE A 5 -15.81 -8.04 2.84
C PHE A 5 -15.64 -7.47 1.42
N ASP A 6 -15.31 -8.31 0.45
CA ASP A 6 -15.16 -7.89 -0.94
C ASP A 6 -16.46 -7.30 -1.51
N GLN A 7 -17.61 -7.88 -1.16
CA GLN A 7 -18.92 -7.40 -1.61
C GLN A 7 -19.26 -6.03 -1.00
N TYR A 8 -19.06 -5.86 0.31
CA TYR A 8 -19.38 -4.60 0.98
C TYR A 8 -18.44 -3.47 0.55
N ARG A 9 -17.16 -3.77 0.37
CA ARG A 9 -16.20 -2.82 -0.22
C ARG A 9 -16.61 -2.43 -1.64
N ARG A 10 -17.06 -3.39 -2.46
CA ARG A 10 -17.55 -3.08 -3.81
C ARG A 10 -18.79 -2.18 -3.77
N LEU A 11 -19.73 -2.43 -2.86
CA LEU A 11 -20.91 -1.58 -2.67
C LEU A 11 -20.52 -0.14 -2.35
N LEU A 12 -19.57 0.05 -1.42
CA LEU A 12 -19.02 1.37 -1.08
C LEU A 12 -18.46 2.08 -2.32
N THR A 13 -17.62 1.42 -3.12
CA THR A 13 -17.04 2.05 -4.32
C THR A 13 -18.08 2.43 -5.38
N ILE A 14 -19.19 1.69 -5.47
CA ILE A 14 -20.29 2.01 -6.39
C ILE A 14 -21.04 3.25 -5.89
N ALA A 15 -21.29 3.33 -4.58
CA ALA A 15 -21.95 4.49 -3.97
C ALA A 15 -21.11 5.77 -4.15
N GLU A 16 -19.80 5.71 -3.91
CA GLU A 16 -18.88 6.84 -4.11
C GLU A 16 -18.85 7.32 -5.56
N ALA A 17 -18.79 6.40 -6.53
CA ALA A 17 -18.87 6.73 -7.95
C ALA A 17 -20.21 7.41 -8.32
N GLY A 18 -21.31 6.95 -7.72
CA GLY A 18 -22.62 7.54 -7.88
C GLY A 18 -22.72 8.97 -7.32
N LEU A 19 -22.13 9.22 -6.15
CA LEU A 19 -22.07 10.56 -5.55
C LEU A 19 -21.30 11.56 -6.41
N LEU A 20 -20.21 11.11 -7.04
CA LEU A 20 -19.38 11.94 -7.88
C LEU A 20 -20.05 12.32 -9.21
N TYR A 21 -20.57 11.32 -9.94
CA TYR A 21 -21.07 11.53 -11.30
C TYR A 21 -22.58 11.74 -11.39
N GLY A 22 -23.32 11.37 -10.34
CA GLY A 22 -24.75 11.59 -10.24
C GLY A 22 -25.07 13.07 -10.35
N LYS A 23 -26.03 13.41 -11.22
CA LYS A 23 -26.47 14.80 -11.45
C LYS A 23 -27.81 15.11 -10.80
N ASP A 24 -28.61 14.08 -10.55
CA ASP A 24 -29.92 14.18 -9.92
C ASP A 24 -29.82 14.19 -8.39
N VAL A 25 -30.61 15.04 -7.73
CA VAL A 25 -30.57 15.21 -6.26
C VAL A 25 -31.07 13.97 -5.52
N PHE A 26 -32.09 13.30 -6.05
CA PHE A 26 -32.65 12.10 -5.43
C PHE A 26 -31.69 10.91 -5.57
N ASP A 27 -31.00 10.80 -6.71
CA ASP A 27 -29.95 9.79 -6.87
C ASP A 27 -28.79 10.03 -5.91
N LYS A 28 -28.38 11.29 -5.67
CA LYS A 28 -27.36 11.60 -4.68
C LYS A 28 -27.78 11.17 -3.27
N GLU A 29 -29.00 11.47 -2.85
CA GLU A 29 -29.54 11.02 -1.55
C GLU A 29 -29.49 9.49 -1.43
N ARG A 30 -29.86 8.75 -2.48
CA ARG A 30 -29.77 7.28 -2.51
C ARG A 30 -28.33 6.79 -2.40
N TYR A 31 -27.38 7.44 -3.08
CA TYR A 31 -25.97 7.05 -2.99
C TYR A 31 -25.37 7.39 -1.61
N GLU A 32 -25.82 8.43 -0.92
CA GLU A 32 -25.43 8.71 0.47
C GLU A 32 -25.94 7.62 1.42
N GLU A 33 -27.19 7.18 1.24
CA GLU A 33 -27.77 6.06 1.99
C GLU A 33 -26.98 4.76 1.73
N LEU A 34 -26.72 4.43 0.46
CA LEU A 34 -25.92 3.25 0.09
C LEU A 34 -24.51 3.28 0.68
N ARG A 35 -23.85 4.46 0.67
CA ARG A 35 -22.53 4.65 1.30
C ARG A 35 -22.61 4.36 2.79
N THR A 36 -23.63 4.89 3.48
CA THR A 36 -23.82 4.71 4.92
C THR A 36 -23.99 3.24 5.28
N ILE A 37 -24.89 2.54 4.58
CA ILE A 37 -25.13 1.10 4.78
C ILE A 37 -23.85 0.30 4.51
N ALA A 38 -23.10 0.62 3.45
CA ALA A 38 -21.87 -0.09 3.14
C ALA A 38 -20.80 0.07 4.25
N LEU A 39 -20.68 1.25 4.84
CA LEU A 39 -19.74 1.52 5.94
C LEU A 39 -20.14 0.79 7.23
N GLU A 40 -21.44 0.71 7.53
CA GLU A 40 -21.95 -0.08 8.66
C GLU A 40 -21.66 -1.57 8.47
N LEU A 41 -21.90 -2.09 7.26
CA LEU A 41 -21.63 -3.48 6.92
C LEU A 41 -20.13 -3.82 7.00
N LEU A 42 -19.26 -2.91 6.57
CA LEU A 42 -17.80 -3.05 6.68
C LEU A 42 -17.33 -2.98 8.15
N SER A 43 -17.90 -2.08 8.94
CA SER A 43 -17.59 -1.97 10.37
C SER A 43 -17.98 -3.25 11.13
N GLY A 44 -19.10 -3.88 10.77
CA GLY A 44 -19.55 -5.14 11.37
C GLY A 44 -18.66 -6.37 11.11
N ILE A 45 -17.69 -6.26 10.20
CA ILE A 45 -16.72 -7.34 9.89
C ILE A 45 -15.26 -6.94 10.14
N GLY A 46 -14.98 -5.66 10.33
CA GLY A 46 -13.65 -5.11 10.59
C GLY A 46 -13.42 -4.78 12.06
N THR A 47 -12.32 -4.08 12.33
CA THR A 47 -11.98 -3.56 13.67
C THR A 47 -12.32 -2.07 13.80
N GLU A 48 -12.51 -1.41 12.67
CA GLU A 48 -12.77 0.01 12.53
C GLU A 48 -14.27 0.30 12.68
N THR A 49 -14.58 1.40 13.36
CA THR A 49 -15.95 1.92 13.50
C THR A 49 -16.44 2.55 12.18
N SER A 50 -17.76 2.60 11.98
CA SER A 50 -18.35 3.28 10.82
C SER A 50 -17.89 4.72 10.68
N ALA A 51 -17.73 5.45 11.79
CA ALA A 51 -17.23 6.82 11.81
C ALA A 51 -15.75 6.94 11.39
N GLU A 52 -14.90 5.99 11.76
CA GLU A 52 -13.52 5.93 11.27
C GLU A 52 -13.48 5.65 9.76
N LEU A 53 -14.27 4.69 9.29
CA LEU A 53 -14.37 4.36 7.87
C LEU A 53 -14.94 5.53 7.03
N PHE A 54 -15.91 6.26 7.56
CA PHE A 54 -16.48 7.44 6.91
C PHE A 54 -15.42 8.54 6.70
N ARG A 55 -14.63 8.84 7.74
CA ARG A 55 -13.54 9.83 7.64
C ARG A 55 -12.47 9.45 6.62
N LEU A 56 -12.18 8.15 6.49
CA LEU A 56 -11.22 7.63 5.51
C LEU A 56 -11.72 7.72 4.06
N THR A 57 -13.04 7.81 3.85
CA THR A 57 -13.67 7.84 2.53
C THR A 57 -13.98 9.25 2.05
N GLU A 58 -14.34 10.18 2.94
CA GLU A 58 -14.58 11.60 2.60
C GLU A 58 -13.39 12.32 1.95
N GLN A 59 -12.16 11.86 2.22
CA GLN A 59 -10.95 12.50 1.70
C GLN A 59 -10.68 12.21 0.20
N ASN A 60 -11.49 11.37 -0.46
CA ASN A 60 -11.28 11.03 -1.86
C ASN A 60 -12.19 11.89 -2.75
N GLU A 61 -11.66 13.01 -3.27
CA GLU A 61 -12.29 13.70 -4.40
C GLU A 61 -12.06 12.89 -5.69
N GLY A 62 -13.09 12.74 -6.51
CA GLY A 62 -12.98 12.04 -7.80
C GLY A 62 -13.40 10.57 -7.74
N TYR A 63 -13.16 9.85 -8.84
CA TYR A 63 -13.63 8.47 -8.99
C TYR A 63 -12.79 7.55 -8.10
N PRO A 64 -13.40 6.62 -7.36
CA PRO A 64 -12.64 5.69 -6.52
C PRO A 64 -11.77 4.80 -7.41
N THR A 65 -10.45 4.90 -7.21
CA THR A 65 -9.44 4.10 -7.90
C THR A 65 -8.63 3.30 -6.88
N PRO A 66 -7.95 2.21 -7.31
CA PRO A 66 -6.87 1.64 -6.52
C PRO A 66 -5.85 2.72 -6.18
N LYS A 67 -5.45 2.81 -4.92
CA LYS A 67 -4.41 3.73 -4.46
C LYS A 67 -3.04 3.24 -4.94
N ILE A 68 -2.09 4.15 -5.10
CA ILE A 68 -0.72 3.81 -5.47
C ILE A 68 0.15 3.74 -4.22
N ASP A 69 0.81 2.60 -4.04
CA ASP A 69 1.87 2.38 -3.04
C ASP A 69 3.17 2.16 -3.79
N VAL A 70 4.26 2.81 -3.36
CA VAL A 70 5.59 2.61 -3.94
C VAL A 70 6.46 1.87 -2.94
N ARG A 71 7.33 0.98 -3.42
CA ARG A 71 8.28 0.23 -2.57
C ARG A 71 9.65 0.14 -3.22
N ALA A 72 10.69 0.21 -2.40
CA ALA A 72 12.08 0.11 -2.83
C ALA A 72 12.60 -1.30 -2.55
N TYR A 73 13.05 -1.97 -3.60
CA TYR A 73 13.83 -3.20 -3.49
C TYR A 73 15.31 -2.84 -3.63
N ILE A 74 15.97 -2.69 -2.49
CA ILE A 74 17.41 -2.40 -2.40
C ILE A 74 18.11 -3.67 -1.95
N LYS A 75 19.05 -4.16 -2.77
CA LYS A 75 19.78 -5.41 -2.54
C LYS A 75 21.26 -5.12 -2.34
N GLN A 76 21.85 -5.76 -1.32
CA GLN A 76 23.30 -5.81 -1.12
C GLN A 76 23.70 -7.28 -0.95
N GLU A 77 24.54 -7.77 -1.86
CA GLU A 77 24.84 -9.21 -1.99
C GLU A 77 23.54 -10.00 -2.07
N ASP A 78 23.31 -11.02 -1.25
CA ASP A 78 22.06 -11.82 -1.24
C ASP A 78 21.02 -11.36 -0.22
N LYS A 79 21.14 -10.12 0.28
CA LYS A 79 20.25 -9.57 1.30
C LYS A 79 19.46 -8.37 0.79
N VAL A 80 18.24 -8.23 1.29
CA VAL A 80 17.32 -7.12 0.97
C VAL A 80 17.23 -6.16 2.15
N LEU A 81 17.24 -4.85 1.86
CA LEU A 81 17.01 -3.82 2.87
C LEU A 81 15.55 -3.84 3.30
N LEU A 82 15.33 -3.91 4.62
CA LEU A 82 14.04 -3.71 5.25
C LEU A 82 14.16 -2.62 6.33
N ILE A 83 13.05 -1.95 6.61
CA ILE A 83 12.89 -0.98 7.68
C ILE A 83 11.95 -1.51 8.76
N GLU A 84 12.22 -1.17 10.02
CA GLU A 84 11.37 -1.50 11.17
C GLU A 84 10.46 -0.33 11.50
N ASP A 85 9.15 -0.56 11.45
CA ASP A 85 8.15 0.42 11.88
C ASP A 85 8.26 0.64 13.40
N LYS A 86 8.39 1.91 13.80
CA LYS A 86 8.68 2.30 15.18
C LYS A 86 7.61 1.87 16.17
N LYS A 87 6.34 1.83 15.72
CA LYS A 87 5.18 1.53 16.58
C LYS A 87 4.89 0.04 16.64
N THR A 88 4.85 -0.61 15.48
CA THR A 88 4.43 -2.01 15.35
C THR A 88 5.57 -3.00 15.53
N LYS A 89 6.82 -2.56 15.34
CA LYS A 89 8.03 -3.41 15.34
C LYS A 89 8.02 -4.49 14.25
N GLU A 90 7.17 -4.30 13.25
CA GLU A 90 7.14 -5.10 12.04
C GLU A 90 8.04 -4.50 10.97
N TRP A 91 8.52 -5.33 10.05
CA TRP A 91 9.47 -4.94 9.01
C TRP A 91 8.84 -4.96 7.61
N ALA A 92 9.26 -4.04 6.75
CA ALA A 92 8.78 -3.95 5.37
C ALA A 92 9.87 -3.41 4.43
N LEU A 93 9.65 -3.54 3.12
CA LEU A 93 10.40 -2.75 2.15
C LEU A 93 10.14 -1.25 2.40
N PRO A 94 11.18 -0.39 2.32
CA PRO A 94 10.98 1.05 2.38
C PRO A 94 9.96 1.52 1.34
N GLY A 95 9.17 2.52 1.68
CA GLY A 95 8.16 3.10 0.82
C GLY A 95 6.82 3.33 1.51
N GLY A 96 5.94 4.02 0.79
CA GLY A 96 4.64 4.40 1.29
C GLY A 96 3.68 4.78 0.18
N PHE A 97 2.84 5.75 0.46
CA PHE A 97 1.84 6.23 -0.49
C PHE A 97 2.52 7.09 -1.55
N ALA A 98 2.10 6.97 -2.82
CA ALA A 98 2.52 7.94 -3.82
C ALA A 98 1.80 9.28 -3.60
N GLU A 99 2.57 10.33 -3.36
CA GLU A 99 2.12 11.70 -3.23
C GLU A 99 1.80 12.33 -4.58
N VAL A 100 0.75 13.16 -4.59
CA VAL A 100 0.34 13.94 -5.76
C VAL A 100 1.40 14.99 -6.08
N GLY A 101 1.76 15.11 -7.36
CA GLY A 101 2.75 16.08 -7.83
C GLY A 101 4.15 15.51 -7.97
N LEU A 102 4.39 14.28 -7.50
CA LEU A 102 5.63 13.54 -7.70
C LEU A 102 5.41 12.39 -8.69
N SER A 103 6.39 12.14 -9.55
CA SER A 103 6.42 10.93 -10.36
C SER A 103 6.61 9.69 -9.46
N PRO A 104 6.34 8.46 -9.96
CA PRO A 104 6.58 7.25 -9.18
C PRO A 104 8.03 7.07 -8.74
N LYS A 105 9.00 7.56 -9.52
CA LYS A 105 10.43 7.54 -9.16
C LYS A 105 10.75 8.52 -8.04
N GLU A 106 10.31 9.77 -8.18
CA GLU A 106 10.51 10.80 -7.15
C GLU A 106 9.87 10.40 -5.82
N ASN A 107 8.68 9.79 -5.87
CA ASN A 107 8.01 9.27 -4.68
C ASN A 107 8.87 8.23 -3.94
N ILE A 108 9.39 7.23 -4.66
CA ILE A 108 10.15 6.17 -3.97
C ILE A 108 11.54 6.65 -3.52
N GLU A 109 12.17 7.56 -4.27
CA GLU A 109 13.44 8.17 -3.85
C GLU A 109 13.25 9.01 -2.58
N LYS A 110 12.18 9.82 -2.51
CA LYS A 110 11.78 10.58 -1.31
C LYS A 110 11.53 9.68 -0.11
N GLU A 111 10.68 8.67 -0.27
CA GLU A 111 10.32 7.74 0.82
C GLU A 111 11.56 7.02 1.38
N VAL A 112 12.47 6.55 0.51
CA VAL A 112 13.71 5.92 0.95
C VAL A 112 14.58 6.91 1.73
N GLU A 113 14.72 8.15 1.27
CA GLU A 113 15.48 9.18 1.98
C GLU A 113 14.88 9.46 3.37
N GLU A 114 13.56 9.62 3.47
CA GLU A 114 12.87 9.92 4.72
C GLU A 114 12.95 8.77 5.73
N GLU A 115 12.71 7.53 5.28
CA GLU A 115 12.67 6.36 6.15
C GLU A 115 14.05 5.80 6.47
N THR A 116 15.06 6.01 5.61
CA THR A 116 16.37 5.35 5.76
C THR A 116 17.55 6.31 5.80
N GLY A 117 17.38 7.59 5.51
CA GLY A 117 18.49 8.52 5.33
C GLY A 117 19.41 8.19 4.15
N LEU A 118 19.02 7.23 3.29
CA LEU A 118 19.77 6.85 2.10
C LEU A 118 19.33 7.68 0.90
N ILE A 119 20.30 8.15 0.14
CA ILE A 119 20.06 8.77 -1.17
C ILE A 119 20.21 7.65 -2.20
N VAL A 120 19.17 7.42 -2.99
CA VAL A 120 19.11 6.33 -3.98
C VAL A 120 18.69 6.82 -5.35
N THR A 121 18.95 6.02 -6.38
CA THR A 121 18.29 6.15 -7.70
C THR A 121 17.25 5.05 -7.87
N ALA A 122 16.06 5.39 -8.33
CA ALA A 122 15.05 4.42 -8.76
C ALA A 122 15.33 3.96 -10.20
N ASP A 123 15.88 2.76 -10.36
CA ASP A 123 16.46 2.30 -11.63
C ASP A 123 15.38 1.70 -12.56
N LYS A 124 14.69 0.65 -12.09
CA LYS A 124 13.69 -0.11 -12.87
C LYS A 124 12.46 -0.40 -12.04
N LEU A 125 11.28 -0.39 -12.67
CA LEU A 125 10.07 -0.98 -12.10
C LEU A 125 10.16 -2.50 -12.24
N LEU A 126 10.26 -3.21 -11.11
CA LEU A 126 10.40 -4.67 -11.08
C LEU A 126 9.05 -5.36 -11.09
N ALA A 127 8.06 -4.83 -10.38
CA ALA A 127 6.78 -5.49 -10.22
C ALA A 127 5.67 -4.47 -9.94
N VAL A 128 4.46 -4.84 -10.35
CA VAL A 128 3.22 -4.23 -9.85
C VAL A 128 2.45 -5.32 -9.13
N PHE A 129 2.31 -5.23 -7.80
CA PHE A 129 1.47 -6.15 -7.04
C PHE A 129 0.09 -5.53 -6.81
N ASP A 130 -0.97 -6.32 -7.02
CA ASP A 130 -2.35 -5.94 -6.68
C ASP A 130 -2.76 -6.55 -5.34
N THR A 131 -3.00 -5.71 -4.33
CA THR A 131 -3.42 -6.19 -3.00
C THR A 131 -4.77 -6.88 -3.02
N ASN A 132 -5.62 -6.64 -4.03
CA ASN A 132 -6.92 -7.30 -4.15
C ASN A 132 -6.83 -8.80 -4.47
N VAL A 133 -5.71 -9.26 -5.05
CA VAL A 133 -5.46 -10.69 -5.33
C VAL A 133 -5.19 -11.47 -4.04
N ARG A 134 -4.67 -10.80 -2.99
CA ARG A 134 -4.31 -11.40 -1.70
C ARG A 134 -5.50 -11.44 -0.74
N LYS A 135 -6.42 -12.38 -0.98
CA LYS A 135 -7.62 -12.58 -0.14
C LYS A 135 -7.31 -13.01 1.31
N ASP A 136 -6.12 -13.57 1.52
CA ASP A 136 -5.58 -13.93 2.83
C ASP A 136 -5.08 -12.72 3.64
N VAL A 137 -4.84 -11.57 3.00
CA VAL A 137 -4.43 -10.31 3.63
C VAL A 137 -5.40 -9.19 3.25
N PRO A 138 -6.64 -9.21 3.78
CA PRO A 138 -7.66 -8.24 3.41
C PRO A 138 -7.25 -6.81 3.80
N GLN A 139 -7.49 -5.87 2.88
CA GLN A 139 -7.24 -4.44 3.07
C GLN A 139 -8.48 -3.63 2.67
N LEU A 140 -8.76 -2.57 3.43
CA LEU A 140 -9.88 -1.67 3.18
C LEU A 140 -9.79 -1.03 1.79
N PHE A 141 -8.61 -0.55 1.42
CA PHE A 141 -8.34 0.00 0.10
C PHE A 141 -7.58 -1.01 -0.76
N GLN A 142 -7.88 -1.02 -2.05
CA GLN A 142 -7.04 -1.70 -3.03
C GLN A 142 -5.82 -0.83 -3.31
N TYR A 143 -4.65 -1.45 -3.40
CA TYR A 143 -3.41 -0.79 -3.78
C TYR A 143 -2.79 -1.49 -4.98
N TYR A 144 -2.31 -0.69 -5.93
CA TYR A 144 -1.28 -1.11 -6.86
C TYR A 144 0.07 -0.73 -6.26
N LYS A 145 0.83 -1.75 -5.87
CA LYS A 145 2.14 -1.64 -5.24
C LYS A 145 3.22 -1.74 -6.30
N LEU A 146 3.80 -0.60 -6.66
CA LEU A 146 4.89 -0.48 -7.62
C LEU A 146 6.20 -0.69 -6.88
N VAL A 147 6.94 -1.74 -7.24
CA VAL A 147 8.23 -2.06 -6.60
C VAL A 147 9.37 -1.69 -7.54
N PHE A 148 10.23 -0.77 -7.13
CA PHE A 148 11.38 -0.32 -7.89
C PHE A 148 12.67 -0.96 -7.39
N SER A 149 13.57 -1.37 -8.29
CA SER A 149 14.95 -1.61 -7.91
C SER A 149 15.63 -0.26 -7.67
N CYS A 150 16.33 -0.12 -6.55
CA CYS A 150 17.06 1.11 -6.27
C CYS A 150 18.54 0.86 -5.94
N THR A 151 19.39 1.78 -6.40
CA THR A 151 20.83 1.77 -6.14
C THR A 151 21.18 2.84 -5.11
N ILE A 152 21.91 2.46 -4.06
CA ILE A 152 22.39 3.42 -3.04
C ILE A 152 23.53 4.26 -3.62
N LEU A 153 23.38 5.58 -3.53
CA LEU A 153 24.41 6.54 -3.89
C LEU A 153 25.20 7.02 -2.67
N ALA A 154 24.50 7.31 -1.58
CA ALA A 154 25.08 7.87 -0.36
C ALA A 154 24.11 7.70 0.84
N GLY A 155 24.57 8.15 2.01
CA GLY A 155 23.77 8.20 3.21
C GLY A 155 23.96 7.00 4.13
N SER A 156 23.27 7.05 5.26
CA SER A 156 23.27 6.01 6.28
C SER A 156 22.03 6.18 7.15
N PHE A 157 21.58 5.08 7.75
CA PHE A 157 20.41 5.11 8.62
C PHE A 157 20.54 6.09 9.77
N VAL A 158 19.48 6.89 9.94
CA VAL A 158 19.24 7.73 11.11
C VAL A 158 17.84 7.43 11.60
N GLU A 159 17.72 7.05 12.87
CA GLU A 159 16.42 6.82 13.48
C GLU A 159 15.54 8.07 13.37
N ASN A 160 14.28 7.90 12.96
CA ASN A 160 13.32 8.98 12.76
C ASN A 160 11.99 8.69 13.48
N SER A 161 10.95 9.46 13.17
CA SER A 161 9.62 9.33 13.77
C SER A 161 8.85 8.09 13.34
N GLU A 162 9.17 7.51 12.18
CA GLU A 162 8.41 6.43 11.55
C GLU A 162 9.13 5.09 11.66
N THR A 163 10.45 5.09 11.49
CA THR A 163 11.29 3.90 11.48
C THR A 163 12.28 3.91 12.63
N SER A 164 12.33 2.82 13.38
CA SER A 164 13.31 2.65 14.47
C SER A 164 14.61 1.98 14.03
N ASN A 165 14.62 1.28 12.90
CA ASN A 165 15.78 0.56 12.44
C ASN A 165 15.74 0.32 10.92
N SER A 166 16.90 0.06 10.31
CA SER A 166 17.00 -0.51 8.97
C SER A 166 18.13 -1.55 8.92
N ALA A 167 17.91 -2.64 8.21
CA ALA A 167 18.89 -3.71 8.10
C ALA A 167 18.68 -4.56 6.84
N PHE A 168 19.76 -5.19 6.41
CA PHE A 168 19.76 -6.13 5.30
C PHE A 168 19.52 -7.56 5.80
N PHE A 169 18.52 -8.23 5.24
CA PHE A 169 18.15 -9.61 5.63
C PHE A 169 18.24 -10.56 4.45
N ALA A 170 18.72 -11.78 4.73
CA ALA A 170 18.58 -12.90 3.79
C ALA A 170 17.13 -13.41 3.80
N LEU A 171 16.67 -14.01 2.70
CA LEU A 171 15.27 -14.45 2.57
C LEU A 171 14.89 -15.61 3.51
N ASP A 172 15.87 -16.35 4.01
CA ASP A 172 15.73 -17.42 4.99
C ASP A 172 15.82 -16.91 6.45
N GLU A 173 16.30 -15.69 6.66
CA GLU A 173 16.47 -15.04 7.96
C GLU A 173 15.62 -13.77 8.11
N LEU A 174 14.41 -13.77 7.50
CA LEU A 174 13.53 -12.61 7.52
C LEU A 174 12.97 -12.32 8.94
N PRO A 175 12.90 -11.04 9.34
CA PRO A 175 12.25 -10.62 10.57
C PRO A 175 10.71 -10.73 10.47
N PRO A 176 9.96 -10.46 11.56
CA PRO A 176 8.50 -10.36 11.50
C PRO A 176 8.07 -9.29 10.50
N LEU A 177 7.44 -9.70 9.40
CA LEU A 177 7.05 -8.81 8.32
C LEU A 177 5.69 -8.16 8.57
N SER A 178 5.56 -6.89 8.19
CA SER A 178 4.27 -6.24 8.08
C SER A 178 3.56 -6.73 6.82
N ILE A 179 2.76 -7.78 6.96
CA ILE A 179 2.18 -8.52 5.82
C ILE A 179 1.31 -7.66 4.89
N LYS A 180 0.73 -6.56 5.38
CA LYS A 180 -0.03 -5.60 4.54
C LYS A 180 0.88 -4.78 3.63
N ARG A 181 2.14 -4.55 4.04
CA ARG A 181 3.15 -3.76 3.30
C ARG A 181 4.11 -4.64 2.50
N THR A 182 4.53 -5.79 3.01
CA THR A 182 5.50 -6.67 2.36
C THR A 182 5.29 -8.10 2.82
N THR A 183 5.18 -9.04 1.87
CA THR A 183 5.06 -10.48 2.16
C THR A 183 6.32 -11.24 1.75
N LYS A 184 6.59 -12.36 2.43
CA LYS A 184 7.72 -13.24 2.08
C LYS A 184 7.65 -13.73 0.63
N GLU A 185 6.44 -14.01 0.14
CA GLU A 185 6.21 -14.42 -1.25
C GLU A 185 6.62 -13.33 -2.25
N GLN A 186 6.25 -12.06 -2.00
CA GLN A 186 6.69 -10.93 -2.83
C GLN A 186 8.21 -10.80 -2.85
N LEU A 187 8.87 -10.94 -1.70
CA LEU A 187 10.34 -10.88 -1.62
C LEU A 187 11.00 -12.03 -2.39
N ALA A 188 10.43 -13.24 -2.34
CA ALA A 188 10.91 -14.38 -3.12
C ALA A 188 10.75 -14.16 -4.63
N ILE A 189 9.61 -13.61 -5.05
CA ILE A 189 9.35 -13.24 -6.45
C ILE A 189 10.37 -12.20 -6.93
N LEU A 190 10.58 -11.13 -6.17
CA LEU A 190 11.53 -10.06 -6.52
C LEU A 190 12.97 -10.56 -6.60
N ALA A 191 13.35 -11.56 -5.80
CA ALA A 191 14.71 -12.08 -5.79
C ALA A 191 15.01 -13.02 -6.97
N ASN A 192 14.09 -13.92 -7.32
CA ASN A 192 14.37 -15.01 -8.27
C ASN A 192 13.14 -15.50 -9.08
N GLY A 193 11.98 -14.88 -8.93
CA GLY A 193 10.73 -15.31 -9.57
C GLY A 193 10.43 -14.58 -10.87
N PRO A 194 9.38 -15.01 -11.61
CA PRO A 194 8.87 -14.25 -12.74
C PRO A 194 8.28 -12.93 -12.24
N LEU A 195 8.78 -11.82 -12.75
CA LEU A 195 8.36 -10.47 -12.41
C LEU A 195 6.94 -10.23 -12.92
N PRO A 196 5.95 -10.05 -12.02
CA PRO A 196 4.56 -9.89 -12.43
C PRO A 196 4.41 -8.73 -13.43
N TYR A 197 3.76 -9.01 -14.56
CA TYR A 197 3.51 -8.07 -15.65
C TYR A 197 4.72 -7.68 -16.51
N PHE A 198 5.92 -8.21 -16.25
CA PHE A 198 7.15 -7.91 -17.02
C PHE A 198 7.80 -9.13 -17.67
N ASP A 199 7.39 -10.35 -17.27
CA ASP A 199 7.77 -11.63 -17.88
C ASP A 199 6.61 -12.32 -18.62
#